data_AF-A0A4Q3TB25-F1
#
_entry.id   AF-A0A4Q3TB25-F1
#
_cell.length_a   1.000
_cell.length_b   1.000
_cell.length_c   1.000
_cell.angle_alpha   90.00
_cell.angle_beta   90.00
_cell.angle_gamma   90.00
#
_symmetry.space_group_name_H-M   'P 1'
#
loop_
_entity.id
_entity.type
_entity.pdbx_description
1 polymer ?
#
loop_
_entity_poly.entity_id
_entity_poly.type
_entity_poly.pdbx_seq_one_letter_code
_entity_poly.pdbx_strand_id
1 'polypeptide(L)'
;MSGPASAPILILDDVDSTNAEGRRRAEAGQTGPLWIVARRQSAGRGRRGREWVSETGNLYATLLTTTPKGPAEAAQVTFVAALAVADLLCSFVPAPLVTIKWPNDVMIEADKVSGILVESGAHEAGGLWNNAQQ
;
A
#
# COMPACT_ATOMS: atom_id res chain seq x y z
N MET A 1 -25.78 8.04 5.70
CA MET A 1 -24.85 7.88 4.56
C MET A 1 -24.32 6.47 4.64
N SER A 2 -24.67 5.58 3.70
CA SER A 2 -24.00 4.28 3.62
C SER A 2 -22.52 4.55 3.31
N GLY A 3 -21.61 4.08 4.16
CA GLY A 3 -20.18 4.11 3.84
C GLY A 3 -19.93 3.43 2.49
N PRO A 4 -18.81 3.74 1.81
CA PRO A 4 -18.45 3.02 0.58
C PRO A 4 -18.48 1.51 0.86
N ALA A 5 -19.00 0.73 -0.08
CA ALA A 5 -18.95 -0.73 0.01
C ALA A 5 -17.50 -1.14 0.27
N SER A 6 -17.25 -1.98 1.28
CA SER A 6 -15.89 -2.37 1.64
C SER A 6 -15.26 -3.11 0.46
N ALA A 7 -14.10 -2.66 0.02
CA ALA A 7 -13.33 -3.38 -0.99
C ALA A 7 -13.07 -4.82 -0.50
N PRO A 8 -13.23 -5.85 -1.36
CA PRO A 8 -12.90 -7.22 -1.00
C PRO A 8 -11.47 -7.35 -0.49
N ILE A 9 -11.24 -8.30 0.42
CA ILE A 9 -9.93 -8.59 0.98
C ILE A 9 -9.52 -10.01 0.57
N LEU A 10 -8.43 -10.11 -0.16
CA LEU A 10 -7.72 -11.36 -0.40
C LEU A 10 -6.63 -11.51 0.66
N ILE A 11 -6.67 -12.61 1.42
CA ILE A 11 -5.66 -12.95 2.42
C ILE A 11 -4.82 -14.12 1.89
N LEU A 12 -3.51 -13.92 1.86
CA LEU A 12 -2.51 -14.91 1.46
C LEU A 12 -1.64 -15.26 2.67
N ASP A 13 -1.31 -16.54 2.82
CA ASP A 13 -0.33 -16.94 3.85
C ASP A 13 1.09 -16.55 3.44
N ASP A 14 1.41 -16.69 2.15
CA ASP A 14 2.74 -16.45 1.59
C ASP A 14 2.65 -15.84 0.19
N VAL A 15 3.52 -14.87 -0.09
CA VAL A 15 3.65 -14.23 -1.41
C VAL A 15 5.07 -13.70 -1.59
N ASP A 16 5.50 -13.45 -2.81
CA ASP A 16 6.75 -12.72 -3.06
C ASP A 16 6.64 -11.27 -2.55
N SER A 17 5.64 -10.54 -3.03
CA SER A 17 5.27 -9.21 -2.56
C SER A 17 3.78 -8.96 -2.83
N THR A 18 3.05 -8.37 -1.89
CA THR A 18 1.64 -8.01 -2.10
C THR A 18 1.48 -7.00 -3.24
N ASN A 19 2.48 -6.16 -3.47
CA ASN A 19 2.50 -5.20 -4.58
C ASN A 19 2.79 -5.88 -5.92
N ALA A 20 3.70 -6.86 -5.95
CA ALA A 20 3.91 -7.70 -7.13
C ALA A 20 2.64 -8.51 -7.48
N GLU A 21 1.92 -9.01 -6.47
CA GLU A 21 0.63 -9.67 -6.67
C GLU A 21 -0.45 -8.72 -7.19
N GLY A 22 -0.52 -7.49 -6.66
CA GLY A 22 -1.42 -6.46 -7.19
C GLY A 22 -1.16 -6.19 -8.67
N ARG A 23 0.13 -6.09 -9.07
CA ARG A 23 0.51 -5.94 -10.48
C ARG A 23 0.06 -7.10 -11.33
N ARG A 24 0.34 -8.35 -10.92
CA ARG A 24 -0.07 -9.56 -11.66
C ARG A 24 -1.59 -9.59 -11.88
N ARG A 25 -2.36 -9.19 -10.89
CA ARG A 25 -3.83 -9.12 -11.00
C ARG A 25 -4.28 -8.03 -11.94
N ALA A 26 -3.69 -6.85 -11.86
CA ALA A 26 -3.98 -5.74 -12.78
C ALA A 26 -3.65 -6.13 -14.23
N GLU A 27 -2.51 -6.78 -14.46
CA GLU A 27 -2.11 -7.29 -15.78
C GLU A 27 -3.03 -8.42 -16.27
N ALA A 28 -3.73 -9.12 -15.36
CA ALA A 28 -4.77 -10.09 -15.67
C ALA A 28 -6.20 -9.48 -15.76
N GLY A 29 -6.31 -8.15 -15.79
CA GLY A 29 -7.57 -7.42 -16.02
C GLY A 29 -8.34 -7.00 -14.75
N GLN A 30 -7.80 -7.23 -13.55
CA GLN A 30 -8.45 -6.79 -12.31
C GLN A 30 -8.40 -5.27 -12.15
N THR A 31 -9.57 -4.64 -12.03
CA THR A 31 -9.70 -3.17 -11.95
C THR A 31 -9.78 -2.62 -10.52
N GLY A 32 -10.04 -3.49 -9.54
CA GLY A 32 -10.20 -3.12 -8.14
C GLY A 32 -11.52 -2.37 -7.83
N PRO A 33 -11.67 -1.80 -6.62
CA PRO A 33 -10.70 -1.83 -5.52
C PRO A 33 -10.57 -3.25 -4.93
N LEU A 34 -9.34 -3.69 -4.66
CA LEU A 34 -9.05 -4.97 -4.01
C LEU A 34 -7.92 -4.79 -2.99
N TRP A 35 -8.16 -5.22 -1.76
CA TRP A 35 -7.10 -5.37 -0.77
C TRP A 35 -6.43 -6.73 -0.92
N ILE A 36 -5.11 -6.74 -0.93
CA ILE A 36 -4.28 -7.94 -0.93
C ILE A 36 -3.44 -7.88 0.33
N VAL A 37 -3.63 -8.83 1.24
CA VAL A 37 -2.95 -8.91 2.52
C VAL A 37 -2.15 -10.21 2.57
N ALA A 38 -0.93 -10.15 3.07
CA ALA A 38 -0.11 -11.35 3.26
C ALA A 38 0.35 -11.48 4.71
N ARG A 39 0.44 -12.71 5.23
CA ARG A 39 1.10 -12.99 6.52
C ARG A 39 2.62 -12.94 6.42
N ARG A 40 3.17 -13.27 5.25
CA ARG A 40 4.61 -13.24 4.95
C ARG A 40 4.85 -12.79 3.52
N GLN A 41 5.88 -11.96 3.32
CA GLN A 41 6.46 -11.72 2.00
C GLN A 41 7.86 -12.35 1.94
N SER A 42 8.15 -13.12 0.89
CA SER A 42 9.47 -13.73 0.66
C SER A 42 10.44 -12.82 -0.08
N ALA A 43 9.94 -11.80 -0.78
CA ALA A 43 10.71 -10.82 -1.54
C ALA A 43 10.09 -9.41 -1.41
N GLY A 44 9.87 -8.98 -0.16
CA GLY A 44 9.30 -7.68 0.15
C GLY A 44 10.08 -6.52 -0.49
N ARG A 45 9.37 -5.53 -1.01
CA ARG A 45 9.94 -4.44 -1.80
C ARG A 45 9.78 -3.10 -1.10
N GLY A 46 10.85 -2.31 -1.11
CA GLY A 46 10.88 -0.91 -0.74
C GLY A 46 11.17 0.00 -1.94
N ARG A 47 11.04 1.31 -1.72
CA ARG A 47 11.37 2.32 -2.74
C ARG A 47 12.82 2.20 -3.20
N ARG A 48 13.05 2.49 -4.48
CA ARG A 48 14.37 2.47 -5.15
C ARG A 48 15.06 1.09 -5.09
N GLY A 49 14.27 0.01 -5.12
CA GLY A 49 14.78 -1.36 -5.17
C GLY A 49 15.39 -1.86 -3.85
N ARG A 50 15.18 -1.15 -2.74
CA ARG A 50 15.59 -1.65 -1.42
C ARG A 50 14.71 -2.82 -1.01
N GLU A 51 15.29 -3.77 -0.29
CA GLU A 51 14.54 -4.86 0.31
C GLU A 51 13.69 -4.35 1.48
N TRP A 52 12.51 -4.96 1.65
CA TRP A 52 11.67 -4.79 2.84
C TRP A 52 11.61 -6.12 3.60
N VAL A 53 12.33 -6.18 4.72
CA VAL A 53 12.42 -7.38 5.54
C VAL A 53 11.05 -7.68 6.16
N SER A 54 10.60 -8.91 5.97
CA SER A 54 9.25 -9.31 6.35
C SER A 54 9.24 -10.17 7.62
N GLU A 55 9.35 -9.52 8.78
CA GLU A 55 9.23 -10.14 10.09
C GLU A 55 7.79 -10.51 10.45
N THR A 56 7.61 -11.66 11.10
CA THR A 56 6.29 -12.13 11.52
C THR A 56 5.64 -11.15 12.50
N GLY A 57 4.36 -10.84 12.29
CA GLY A 57 3.58 -9.91 13.14
C GLY A 57 3.36 -8.54 12.51
N ASN A 58 4.07 -8.21 11.43
CA ASN A 58 3.82 -7.00 10.66
C ASN A 58 2.62 -7.18 9.72
N LEU A 59 2.02 -6.04 9.33
CA LEU A 59 1.03 -5.98 8.26
C LEU A 59 1.75 -5.81 6.92
N TYR A 60 1.39 -6.61 5.92
CA TYR A 60 1.73 -6.39 4.52
C TYR A 60 0.43 -6.29 3.73
N ALA A 61 0.12 -5.10 3.23
CA ALA A 61 -1.15 -4.85 2.58
C ALA A 61 -0.95 -3.97 1.35
N THR A 62 -1.58 -4.34 0.24
CA THR A 62 -1.64 -3.55 -0.98
C THR A 62 -3.08 -3.30 -1.37
N LEU A 63 -3.43 -2.04 -1.62
CA LEU A 63 -4.67 -1.68 -2.29
C LEU A 63 -4.42 -1.53 -3.79
N LEU A 64 -5.02 -2.42 -4.58
CA LEU A 64 -5.09 -2.33 -6.04
C LEU A 64 -6.31 -1.50 -6.45
N THR A 65 -6.08 -0.47 -7.25
CA THR A 65 -7.12 0.35 -7.89
C THR A 65 -6.75 0.65 -9.33
N THR A 66 -7.71 1.17 -10.11
CA THR A 66 -7.45 1.80 -11.41
C THR A 66 -7.79 3.28 -11.37
N THR A 67 -7.12 4.08 -12.20
CA THR A 67 -7.36 5.52 -12.31
C THR A 67 -7.16 6.00 -13.75
N PRO A 68 -8.02 6.91 -14.25
CA PRO A 68 -7.80 7.55 -15.55
C PRO A 68 -6.73 8.66 -15.50
N LYS A 69 -6.24 9.01 -14.30
CA LYS A 69 -5.28 10.09 -14.09
C LYS A 69 -3.88 9.71 -14.55
N GLY A 70 -3.06 10.73 -14.80
CA GLY A 70 -1.66 10.53 -15.18
C GLY A 70 -0.78 10.02 -14.02
N PRO A 71 0.44 9.52 -14.31
CA PRO A 71 1.32 8.91 -13.30
C PRO A 71 1.65 9.83 -12.12
N ALA A 72 1.81 11.14 -12.36
CA ALA A 72 2.13 12.11 -11.32
C ALA A 72 1.01 12.24 -10.28
N GLU A 73 -0.25 12.22 -10.71
CA GLU A 73 -1.41 12.25 -9.81
C GLU A 73 -1.62 10.89 -9.14
N ALA A 74 -1.44 9.78 -9.87
CA ALA A 74 -1.54 8.44 -9.29
C ALA A 74 -0.55 8.26 -8.12
N ALA A 75 0.66 8.80 -8.26
CA ALA A 75 1.68 8.78 -7.22
C ALA A 75 1.30 9.55 -5.94
N GLN A 76 0.37 10.53 -6.02
CA GLN A 76 -0.07 11.29 -4.84
C GLN A 76 -0.78 10.44 -3.79
N VAL A 77 -1.25 9.23 -4.16
CA VAL A 77 -1.83 8.28 -3.21
C VAL A 77 -0.85 7.92 -2.08
N THR A 78 0.47 8.08 -2.30
CA THR A 78 1.49 7.88 -1.26
C THR A 78 1.23 8.78 -0.04
N PHE A 79 0.76 10.00 -0.26
CA PHE A 79 0.51 10.96 0.80
C PHE A 79 -0.75 10.59 1.58
N VAL A 80 -1.79 10.17 0.86
CA VAL A 80 -3.05 9.70 1.46
C VAL A 80 -2.81 8.45 2.29
N ALA A 81 -2.05 7.48 1.77
CA ALA A 81 -1.73 6.24 2.50
C ALA A 81 -0.87 6.52 3.74
N ALA A 82 0.13 7.41 3.65
CA ALA A 82 0.95 7.77 4.81
C ALA A 82 0.13 8.46 5.91
N LEU A 83 -0.78 9.36 5.54
CA LEU A 83 -1.71 10.00 6.48
C LEU A 83 -2.66 8.98 7.10
N ALA A 84 -3.25 8.08 6.31
CA ALA A 84 -4.15 7.06 6.82
C ALA A 84 -3.48 6.11 7.83
N VAL A 85 -2.23 5.73 7.58
CA VAL A 85 -1.44 4.93 8.54
C VAL A 85 -1.12 5.74 9.79
N ALA A 86 -0.75 7.02 9.67
CA ALA A 86 -0.50 7.88 10.82
C ALA A 86 -1.76 8.05 11.69
N ASP A 87 -2.92 8.30 11.08
CA ASP A 87 -4.21 8.43 11.76
C ASP A 87 -4.59 7.13 12.49
N LEU A 88 -4.35 5.98 11.86
CA LEU A 88 -4.55 4.67 12.50
C LEU A 88 -3.66 4.53 13.73
N LEU A 89 -2.36 4.84 13.62
CA LEU A 89 -1.41 4.73 14.73
C LEU A 89 -1.77 5.65 15.91
N CYS A 90 -2.33 6.84 15.64
CA CYS A 90 -2.83 7.74 16.69
C CYS A 90 -3.96 7.14 17.54
N SER A 91 -4.59 6.05 17.08
CA SER A 91 -5.57 5.31 17.88
C SER A 91 -4.93 4.36 18.91
N PHE A 92 -3.63 4.10 18.79
CA PHE A 92 -2.88 3.17 19.65
C PHE A 92 -1.78 3.86 20.48
N VAL A 93 -1.28 5.01 20.03
CA VAL A 93 -0.26 5.81 20.73
C VAL A 93 -0.63 7.30 20.75
N PRO A 94 -0.10 8.11 21.67
CA PRO A 94 -0.33 9.54 21.68
C PRO A 94 0.07 10.21 20.35
N ALA A 95 -0.85 10.99 19.77
CA ALA A 95 -0.65 11.63 18.47
C ALA A 95 0.67 12.43 18.31
N PRO A 96 1.20 13.14 19.33
CA PRO A 96 2.48 13.84 19.21
C PRO A 96 3.69 12.93 18.95
N LEU A 97 3.59 11.62 19.21
CA LEU A 97 4.67 10.66 18.93
C LEU A 97 4.69 10.20 17.47
N VAL A 98 3.58 10.34 16.76
CA VAL A 98 3.43 9.90 15.37
C VAL A 98 3.83 11.03 14.43
N THR A 99 4.80 10.77 13.56
CA THR A 99 5.23 11.75 12.55
C THR A 99 5.36 11.10 11.18
N ILE A 100 5.28 11.91 10.12
CA ILE A 100 5.52 11.44 8.75
C ILE A 100 6.82 12.08 8.26
N LYS A 101 7.82 11.24 8.04
CA LYS A 101 9.01 11.61 7.28
C LYS A 101 8.66 11.50 5.80
N TRP A 102 8.31 12.63 5.21
CA TRP A 102 7.88 12.68 3.82
C TRP A 102 8.93 12.13 2.84
N PRO A 103 8.49 11.46 1.77
CA PRO A 103 7.09 11.38 1.32
C PRO A 103 6.31 10.14 1.81
N ASN A 104 6.94 9.19 2.52
CA ASN A 104 6.39 7.83 2.61
C ASN A 104 6.74 7.05 3.88
N ASP A 105 7.49 7.62 4.82
CA ASP A 105 7.89 6.91 6.03
C ASP A 105 7.03 7.42 7.20
N VAL A 106 6.29 6.52 7.84
CA VAL A 106 5.54 6.83 9.08
C VAL A 106 6.39 6.39 10.26
N MET A 107 6.48 7.26 11.26
CA MET A 107 7.42 7.16 12.36
C MET A 107 6.69 7.20 13.71
N ILE A 108 7.22 6.49 14.70
CA ILE A 108 6.90 6.66 16.12
C ILE A 108 8.21 7.00 16.84
N GLU A 109 8.26 8.10 17.58
CA GLU A 109 9.47 8.50 18.34
C GLU A 109 10.77 8.53 17.50
N ALA A 110 10.64 8.92 16.22
CA ALA A 110 11.71 8.96 15.21
C ALA A 110 12.17 7.60 14.64
N ASP A 111 11.60 6.48 15.09
CA ASP A 111 11.79 5.17 14.48
C ASP A 111 10.76 4.91 13.39
N LYS A 112 11.20 4.33 12.27
CA LYS A 112 10.33 4.03 11.13
C LYS A 112 9.49 2.79 11.43
N VAL A 113 8.17 2.96 11.44
CA VAL A 113 7.22 1.87 11.72
C VAL A 113 6.45 1.40 10.48
N SER A 114 6.34 2.25 9.46
CA SER A 114 5.71 1.87 8.18
C SER A 114 6.34 2.62 7.02
N GLY A 115 6.34 2.00 5.85
CA GLY A 115 6.86 2.58 4.62
C GLY A 115 5.88 2.38 3.47
N ILE A 116 5.41 3.48 2.88
CA ILE A 116 4.51 3.40 1.73
C ILE A 116 5.30 3.19 0.43
N LEU A 117 4.88 2.22 -0.37
CA LEU A 117 5.36 2.00 -1.73
C LEU A 117 4.19 2.09 -2.71
N VAL A 118 4.28 3.04 -3.65
CA VAL A 118 3.32 3.17 -4.74
C VAL A 118 3.97 2.72 -6.05
N GLU A 119 3.28 1.84 -6.76
CA GLU A 119 3.63 1.44 -8.12
C GLU A 119 2.41 1.58 -9.03
N SER A 120 2.63 1.97 -10.29
CA SER A 120 1.57 2.09 -11.29
C SER A 120 2.09 1.66 -12.66
N GLY A 121 1.15 1.32 -13.55
CA GLY A 121 1.42 0.94 -14.93
C GLY A 121 0.16 1.00 -15.78
N ALA A 122 0.31 0.88 -17.10
CA ALA A 122 -0.84 0.89 -18.01
C ALA A 122 -1.77 -0.30 -17.73
N HIS A 123 -3.08 -0.07 -17.79
CA HIS A 123 -4.10 -1.11 -17.65
C HIS A 123 -4.81 -1.34 -19.00
N GLU A 124 -5.15 -2.60 -19.31
CA GLU A 124 -5.75 -2.97 -20.61
C GLU A 124 -7.13 -2.32 -20.84
N ALA A 125 -7.91 -2.11 -19.77
CA ALA A 125 -9.17 -1.38 -19.82
C ALA A 125 -9.03 0.15 -19.99
N GLY A 126 -7.80 0.64 -20.18
CA GLY A 126 -7.46 2.05 -20.24
C GLY A 126 -7.04 2.64 -18.88
N GLY A 127 -6.29 3.75 -18.92
CA GLY A 127 -5.75 4.40 -17.72
C GLY A 127 -4.59 3.64 -17.09
N LEU A 128 -4.40 3.84 -15.78
CA LEU A 128 -3.35 3.20 -14.99
C LEU A 128 -3.95 2.29 -13.92
N TRP A 129 -3.33 1.14 -13.69
CA TRP A 129 -3.45 0.49 -12.38
C TRP A 129 -2.53 1.19 -11.38
N ASN A 130 -2.93 1.20 -10.11
CA ASN A 130 -2.22 1.87 -9.03
C ASN A 130 -2.30 1.03 -7.76
N ASN A 131 -1.14 0.57 -7.32
CA ASN A 131 -0.98 -0.19 -6.09
C ASN A 131 -0.37 0.71 -5.02
N ALA A 132 -1.02 0.80 -3.87
CA ALA A 132 -0.44 1.41 -2.68
C ALA A 132 -0.18 0.34 -1.63
N GLN A 133 1.09 0.04 -1.35
CA GLN A 133 1.52 -0.88 -0.31
C GLN A 133 1.93 -0.12 0.96
N GLN A 134 1.58 -0.67 2.14
CA GLN A 134 2.20 -0.34 3.42
C GLN A 134 2.96 -1.54 3.99
#